data_AF-A0A7W1KFM6-F1
#
_entry.id   AF-A0A7W1KFM6-F1
#
_cell.length_a   1.000
_cell.length_b   1.000
_cell.length_c   1.000
_cell.angle_alpha   90.00
_cell.angle_beta   90.00
_cell.angle_gamma   90.00
#
_symmetry.space_group_name_H-M   'P 1'
#
loop_
_entity.id
_entity.type
_entity.pdbx_description
1 polymer ?
#
loop_
_entity_poly.entity_id
_entity_poly.type
_entity_poly.pdbx_seq_one_letter_code
_entity_poly.pdbx_strand_id
1 'polypeptide(L)'
;MVFILPTDVNRPLTFITTELKATLNDNVVEIYIYSSLAVGDFNPTRSDIDLMVAIKNSIEPECFEKLNRCHGRVVKLFAWWNDRIEIAYISLSALKNFKSQLHKIAVISPGEPFTIKNKELLRQV
;
A
#
# COMPACT_ATOMS: atom_id res chain seq x y z
N MET A 1 -3.34 11.34 22.17
CA MET A 1 -3.06 11.91 20.84
C MET A 1 -4.17 11.43 19.91
N VAL A 2 -4.95 12.33 19.33
CA VAL A 2 -6.02 11.98 18.38
C VAL A 2 -5.43 12.13 16.98
N PHE A 3 -5.42 11.05 16.21
CA PHE A 3 -5.00 11.07 14.81
C PHE A 3 -6.22 11.47 13.96
N ILE A 4 -6.21 12.67 13.40
CA ILE A 4 -7.29 13.18 12.55
C ILE A 4 -6.81 13.17 11.11
N LEU A 5 -7.43 12.32 10.28
CA LEU A 5 -7.16 12.29 8.86
C LEU A 5 -7.73 13.54 8.17
N PRO A 6 -6.99 14.17 7.24
CA PRO A 6 -7.57 15.17 6.35
C PRO A 6 -8.78 14.61 5.61
N THR A 7 -9.85 15.40 5.49
CA THR A 7 -11.11 14.97 4.86
C THR A 7 -10.90 14.42 3.44
N ASP A 8 -9.99 15.04 2.68
CA ASP A 8 -9.67 14.67 1.30
C ASP A 8 -8.95 13.31 1.18
N VAL A 9 -8.36 12.83 2.29
CA VAL A 9 -7.67 11.52 2.38
C VAL A 9 -8.63 10.43 2.86
N ASN A 10 -9.63 10.78 3.69
CA ASN A 10 -10.47 9.79 4.33
C ASN A 10 -11.29 8.94 3.33
N ARG A 11 -11.84 9.58 2.29
CA ARG A 11 -12.62 8.90 1.24
C ARG A 11 -11.78 7.92 0.40
N PRO A 12 -10.67 8.32 -0.24
CA PRO A 12 -9.83 7.39 -0.99
C PRO A 12 -9.27 6.29 -0.09
N LEU A 13 -8.84 6.61 1.13
CA LEU A 13 -8.32 5.60 2.07
C LEU A 13 -9.38 4.54 2.42
N THR A 14 -10.61 4.97 2.72
CA THR A 14 -11.73 4.04 3.01
C THR A 14 -12.03 3.16 1.81
N PHE A 15 -12.06 3.74 0.60
CA PHE A 15 -12.30 2.98 -0.62
C PHE A 15 -11.18 1.96 -0.89
N ILE A 16 -9.91 2.40 -0.86
CA ILE A 16 -8.73 1.55 -1.03
C ILE A 16 -8.78 0.38 -0.05
N THR A 17 -8.86 0.67 1.25
CA THR A 17 -8.81 -0.38 2.28
C THR A 17 -9.96 -1.38 2.16
N THR A 18 -11.16 -0.93 1.77
CA THR A 18 -12.31 -1.82 1.51
C THR A 18 -12.05 -2.73 0.30
N GLU A 19 -11.61 -2.17 -0.81
CA GLU A 19 -11.36 -2.93 -2.04
C GLU A 19 -10.19 -3.92 -1.86
N LEU A 20 -9.15 -3.54 -1.12
CA LEU A 20 -8.03 -4.43 -0.82
C LEU A 20 -8.48 -5.62 0.04
N LYS A 21 -9.26 -5.38 1.09
CA LYS A 21 -9.83 -6.45 1.93
C LYS A 21 -10.75 -7.38 1.12
N ALA A 22 -11.56 -6.84 0.22
CA ALA A 22 -12.40 -7.65 -0.66
C ALA A 22 -11.59 -8.44 -1.70
N THR A 23 -10.48 -7.90 -2.19
CA THR A 23 -9.64 -8.55 -3.20
C THR A 23 -8.78 -9.66 -2.60
N LEU A 24 -8.22 -9.42 -1.42
CA LEU A 24 -7.27 -10.31 -0.76
C LEU A 24 -7.91 -11.19 0.31
N ASN A 25 -9.18 -10.97 0.65
CA ASN A 25 -9.96 -11.74 1.62
C ASN A 25 -9.18 -11.94 2.95
N ASP A 26 -9.07 -13.20 3.38
CA ASP A 26 -8.38 -13.60 4.59
C ASP A 26 -6.86 -13.52 4.48
N ASN A 27 -6.30 -13.18 3.31
CA ASN A 27 -4.86 -12.98 3.17
C ASN A 27 -4.41 -11.63 3.77
N VAL A 28 -5.30 -10.65 3.95
CA VAL A 28 -4.97 -9.41 4.68
C VAL A 28 -4.87 -9.69 6.17
N VAL A 29 -3.74 -9.32 6.77
CA VAL A 29 -3.56 -9.33 8.23
C VAL A 29 -3.88 -7.95 8.78
N GLU A 30 -3.23 -6.92 8.25
CA GLU A 30 -3.39 -5.54 8.72
C GLU A 30 -2.96 -4.55 7.62
N ILE A 31 -3.51 -3.33 7.67
CA ILE A 31 -3.12 -2.23 6.79
C ILE A 31 -2.61 -1.07 7.64
N TYR A 32 -1.37 -0.68 7.43
CA TYR A 32 -0.71 0.41 8.15
C TYR A 32 -0.55 1.63 7.25
N ILE A 33 -0.72 2.81 7.83
CA ILE A 33 -0.28 4.08 7.24
C ILE A 33 1.14 4.35 7.73
N TYR A 34 2.02 4.83 6.86
CA TYR A 34 3.36 5.30 7.24
C TYR A 34 3.66 6.68 6.68
N SER A 35 4.91 7.15 6.83
CA SER A 35 5.41 8.40 6.24
C SER A 35 4.66 9.66 6.75
N SER A 36 4.60 10.70 5.92
CA SER A 36 4.11 12.05 6.23
C SER A 36 2.72 12.07 6.89
N LEU A 37 1.81 11.19 6.45
CA LEU A 37 0.47 11.08 7.05
C LEU A 37 0.54 10.55 8.49
N ALA A 38 1.37 9.54 8.75
CA ALA A 38 1.51 8.95 10.09
C ALA A 38 2.20 9.88 11.10
N VAL A 39 3.13 10.73 10.64
CA VAL A 39 3.93 11.61 11.52
C VAL A 39 3.39 13.04 11.66
N GLY A 40 2.32 13.38 10.94
CA GLY A 40 1.68 14.70 11.02
C GLY A 40 2.33 15.78 10.15
N ASP A 41 3.18 15.42 9.18
CA ASP A 41 3.79 16.33 8.20
C ASP A 41 3.14 16.20 6.81
N PHE A 42 1.86 15.82 6.78
CA PHE A 42 1.12 15.61 5.55
C PHE A 42 0.80 16.93 4.85
N ASN A 43 1.21 17.06 3.59
CA ASN A 43 0.84 18.19 2.75
C ASN A 43 -0.18 17.74 1.68
N PRO A 44 -1.44 18.22 1.74
CA PRO A 44 -2.50 17.83 0.79
C PRO A 44 -2.15 18.05 -0.69
N THR A 45 -1.24 18.97 -1.02
CA THR A 45 -0.90 19.30 -2.41
C THR A 45 0.25 18.50 -2.99
N ARG A 46 1.10 17.88 -2.15
CA ARG A 46 2.30 17.15 -2.62
C ARG A 46 2.53 15.77 -2.00
N SER A 47 1.96 15.48 -0.84
CA SER A 47 2.20 14.21 -0.13
C SER A 47 1.39 13.08 -0.73
N ASP A 48 1.94 11.88 -0.66
CA ASP A 48 1.29 10.65 -1.12
C ASP A 48 0.54 9.96 0.02
N ILE A 49 -0.41 9.10 -0.34
CA ILE A 49 -1.02 8.14 0.60
C ILE A 49 -0.12 6.90 0.63
N ASP A 50 0.66 6.78 1.70
CA ASP A 50 1.63 5.70 1.92
C ASP A 50 1.05 4.58 2.79
N LEU A 51 0.86 3.38 2.22
CA LEU A 51 0.29 2.22 2.90
C LEU A 51 1.19 0.97 2.85
N MET A 52 1.29 0.27 3.98
CA MET A 52 1.86 -1.08 4.04
C MET A 52 0.76 -2.08 4.36
N VAL A 53 0.56 -3.05 3.48
CA VAL A 53 -0.40 -4.14 3.66
C VAL A 53 0.37 -5.39 4.08
N ALA A 54 0.23 -5.76 5.35
CA ALA A 54 0.76 -7.03 5.86
C ALA A 54 -0.17 -8.16 5.42
N ILE A 55 0.38 -9.16 4.74
CA ILE A 55 -0.37 -10.32 4.21
C ILE A 55 0.17 -11.64 4.76
N LYS A 56 -0.68 -12.67 4.82
CA LYS A 56 -0.26 -14.00 5.32
C LYS A 56 0.73 -14.65 4.35
N ASN A 57 0.35 -14.69 3.07
CA ASN A 57 1.05 -15.37 1.98
C ASN A 57 1.37 -14.41 0.84
N SER A 58 2.35 -14.76 0.00
CA SER A 58 2.69 -13.98 -1.19
C SER A 58 1.50 -13.80 -2.14
N ILE A 59 1.49 -12.70 -2.89
CA ILE A 59 0.46 -12.45 -3.90
C ILE A 59 0.60 -13.43 -5.06
N GLU A 60 -0.46 -14.18 -5.33
CA GLU A 60 -0.58 -15.05 -6.50
C GLU A 60 -0.89 -14.24 -7.77
N PRO A 61 -0.55 -14.75 -8.96
CA PRO A 61 -0.78 -14.03 -10.22
C PRO A 61 -2.23 -13.56 -10.44
N GLU A 62 -3.22 -14.37 -10.06
CA GLU A 62 -4.63 -13.97 -10.20
C GLU A 62 -4.98 -12.79 -9.27
N CYS A 63 -4.51 -12.82 -8.02
CA CYS A 63 -4.67 -11.71 -7.09
C CYS A 63 -3.93 -10.46 -7.57
N PHE A 64 -2.74 -10.61 -8.16
CA PHE A 64 -1.98 -9.50 -8.71
C PHE A 64 -2.79 -8.71 -9.74
N GLU A 65 -3.41 -9.40 -10.70
CA GLU A 65 -4.24 -8.75 -11.72
C GLU A 65 -5.49 -8.09 -11.14
N LYS A 66 -6.10 -8.69 -10.11
CA LYS A 66 -7.24 -8.08 -9.40
C LYS A 66 -6.83 -6.81 -8.66
N LEU A 67 -5.67 -6.82 -8.00
CA LEU A 67 -5.08 -5.66 -7.33
C LEU A 67 -4.74 -4.56 -8.34
N ASN A 68 -4.14 -4.90 -9.47
CA ASN A 68 -3.83 -3.94 -10.52
C ASN A 68 -5.10 -3.21 -11.00
N ARG A 69 -6.20 -3.97 -11.21
CA ARG A 69 -7.51 -3.39 -11.54
C ARG A 69 -8.08 -2.54 -10.40
N CYS A 70 -7.88 -2.94 -9.15
CA CYS A 70 -8.27 -2.15 -7.98
C CYS A 70 -7.57 -0.79 -7.98
N HIS A 71 -6.24 -0.76 -8.15
CA HIS A 71 -5.48 0.49 -8.25
C HIS A 71 -6.00 1.40 -9.37
N GLY A 72 -6.30 0.83 -10.54
CA GLY A 72 -6.92 1.58 -11.63
C GLY A 72 -8.31 2.16 -11.32
N ARG A 73 -9.13 1.47 -10.51
CA ARG A 73 -10.44 2.00 -10.05
C ARG A 73 -10.27 3.18 -9.10
N VAL A 74 -9.28 3.13 -8.20
CA VAL A 74 -9.00 4.22 -7.26
C VAL A 74 -8.69 5.50 -8.03
N VAL A 75 -7.78 5.45 -9.00
CA VAL A 75 -7.42 6.60 -9.84
C VAL A 75 -8.61 7.15 -10.61
N LYS A 76 -9.49 6.28 -11.15
CA LYS A 76 -10.70 6.71 -11.87
C LYS A 76 -11.69 7.46 -10.96
N LEU A 77 -11.86 7.01 -9.73
CA LEU A 77 -12.79 7.63 -8.77
C LEU A 77 -12.19 8.85 -8.07
N PHE A 78 -10.87 8.87 -7.92
CA PHE A 78 -10.14 9.87 -7.15
C PHE A 78 -8.96 10.43 -7.97
N ALA A 79 -9.28 11.06 -9.11
CA ALA A 79 -8.27 11.52 -10.08
C ALA A 79 -7.19 12.44 -9.51
N TRP A 80 -7.49 13.19 -8.44
CA TRP A 80 -6.51 13.99 -7.70
C TRP A 80 -5.34 13.17 -7.11
N TRP A 81 -5.60 11.90 -6.83
CA TRP A 81 -4.64 10.94 -6.27
C TRP A 81 -3.98 10.07 -7.34
N ASN A 82 -4.20 10.38 -8.62
CA ASN A 82 -3.38 9.80 -9.67
C ASN A 82 -1.92 10.10 -9.37
N ASP A 83 -1.08 9.07 -9.44
CA ASP A 83 0.36 9.19 -9.17
C ASP A 83 0.72 9.59 -7.74
N ARG A 84 -0.18 9.38 -6.76
CA ARG A 84 0.02 9.82 -5.36
C ARG A 84 -0.41 8.80 -4.32
N ILE A 85 -0.38 7.53 -4.70
CA ILE A 85 -0.73 6.40 -3.84
C ILE A 85 0.43 5.41 -3.90
N GLU A 86 1.07 5.18 -2.76
CA GLU A 86 2.08 4.15 -2.59
C GLU A 86 1.52 3.03 -1.73
N ILE A 87 1.59 1.79 -2.23
CA ILE A 87 1.12 0.61 -1.48
C ILE A 87 2.14 -0.51 -1.63
N ALA A 88 2.71 -0.94 -0.51
CA ALA A 88 3.59 -2.10 -0.43
C ALA A 88 2.86 -3.28 0.22
N TYR A 89 2.81 -4.42 -0.47
CA TYR A 89 2.24 -5.67 0.02
C TYR A 89 3.36 -6.61 0.46
N ILE A 90 3.40 -6.93 1.76
CA ILE A 90 4.53 -7.63 2.37
C ILE A 90 4.02 -8.80 3.20
N SER A 91 4.54 -10.00 2.93
CA SER A 91 4.14 -11.19 3.70
C SER A 91 4.70 -11.14 5.13
N LEU A 92 4.02 -11.78 6.08
CA LEU A 92 4.52 -11.91 7.45
C LEU A 92 5.90 -12.60 7.51
N SER A 93 6.16 -13.55 6.60
CA SER A 93 7.48 -14.18 6.50
C SER A 93 8.55 -13.18 6.07
N ALA A 94 8.23 -12.32 5.10
CA ALA A 94 9.15 -11.27 4.66
C ALA A 94 9.41 -10.24 5.76
N LEU A 95 8.38 -9.82 6.50
CA LEU A 95 8.53 -8.92 7.65
C LEU A 95 9.34 -9.53 8.79
N LYS A 96 9.29 -10.85 9.01
CA LYS A 96 10.09 -11.53 10.05
C LYS A 96 11.55 -11.70 9.65
N ASN A 97 11.80 -11.93 8.36
CA ASN A 97 13.12 -12.37 7.86
C ASN A 97 13.80 -11.34 6.96
N PHE A 98 13.41 -10.07 7.02
CA PHE A 98 13.88 -9.04 6.09
C PHE A 98 15.40 -8.82 6.09
N LYS A 99 16.05 -9.01 7.25
CA LYS A 99 17.50 -8.80 7.40
C LYS A 99 18.34 -9.97 6.88
N SER A 100 17.76 -11.16 6.80
CA SER A 100 18.49 -12.41 6.55
C SER A 100 18.23 -12.99 5.17
N GLN A 101 17.16 -12.56 4.49
CA GLN A 101 16.71 -13.16 3.23
C GLN A 101 16.12 -12.09 2.30
N LEU A 102 16.30 -12.30 0.99
CA LEU A 102 15.58 -11.55 -0.03
C LEU A 102 14.15 -12.02 -0.09
N HIS A 103 13.21 -11.07 -0.18
CA HIS A 103 11.79 -11.37 -0.30
C HIS A 103 11.17 -10.65 -1.48
N LYS A 104 10.17 -11.30 -2.08
CA LYS A 104 9.30 -10.67 -3.08
C LYS A 104 8.25 -9.82 -2.37
N ILE A 105 8.13 -8.58 -2.80
CA ILE A 105 7.03 -7.69 -2.42
C ILE A 105 6.31 -7.24 -3.69
N ALA A 106 4.99 -7.10 -3.63
CA ALA A 106 4.27 -6.35 -4.66
C ALA A 106 4.21 -4.90 -4.22
N VAL A 107 4.42 -3.97 -5.16
CA VAL A 107 4.43 -2.54 -4.87
C VAL A 107 3.89 -1.75 -6.04
N ILE A 108 3.07 -0.75 -5.73
CA ILE A 108 2.75 0.37 -6.61
C ILE A 108 3.30 1.63 -5.93
N SER A 109 3.99 2.46 -6.69
CA SER A 109 4.56 3.73 -6.24
C SER A 109 4.21 4.82 -7.27
N PRO A 110 4.17 6.09 -6.86
CA PRO A 110 4.15 7.22 -7.78
C PRO A 110 5.18 7.05 -8.92
N GLY A 111 4.73 7.25 -10.15
CA GLY A 111 5.49 7.17 -11.38
C GLY A 111 5.73 5.75 -11.90
N GLU A 112 5.33 4.71 -11.16
CA GLU A 112 5.69 3.33 -11.45
C GLU A 112 4.48 2.41 -11.65
N PRO A 113 4.56 1.44 -12.58
CA PRO A 113 3.53 0.41 -12.69
C PRO A 113 3.53 -0.50 -11.46
N PHE A 114 2.37 -1.09 -11.14
CA PHE A 114 2.29 -2.15 -10.14
C PHE A 114 3.19 -3.31 -10.54
N THR A 115 4.10 -3.72 -9.66
CA THR A 115 5.13 -4.71 -9.98
C THR A 115 5.52 -5.56 -8.77
N ILE A 116 6.17 -6.70 -9.02
CA ILE A 116 6.77 -7.54 -7.97
C ILE A 116 8.28 -7.29 -7.97
N LYS A 117 8.82 -6.81 -6.84
CA LYS A 117 10.25 -6.55 -6.66
C LYS A 117 10.84 -7.54 -5.66
N ASN A 118 12.08 -7.98 -5.91
CA ASN A 118 12.92 -8.58 -4.87
C ASN A 118 13.55 -7.42 -4.08
N LYS A 119 13.15 -7.23 -2.82
CA LYS A 119 13.75 -6.19 -1.97
C LYS A 119 14.44 -6.82 -0.76
N GLU A 120 15.61 -6.26 -0.44
CA GLU A 120 16.07 -6.19 0.94
C GLU A 120 15.23 -5.09 1.60
N LEU A 121 14.18 -5.50 2.32
CA LEU A 121 13.42 -4.54 3.10
C LEU A 121 14.41 -4.00 4.17
N LEU A 122 14.69 -2.69 4.19
CA LEU A 122 15.50 -1.99 5.20
C LEU A 122 17.04 -2.19 5.14
N ARG A 123 17.70 -1.67 4.10
CA ARG A 123 19.12 -1.26 4.17
C ARG A 123 19.34 0.26 4.36
N GLN A 124 18.28 1.02 4.62
CA GLN A 124 18.35 2.49 4.72
C GLN A 124 17.74 3.05 6.02
N VAL A 125 17.78 2.27 7.10
CA VAL A 125 17.64 2.79 8.48
C VAL A 125 18.93 2.53 9.23
#